data_AF-A0A509JGF8-F1
#
_entry.id   AF-A0A509JGF8-F1
#
_cell.length_a   1.000
_cell.length_b   1.000
_cell.length_c   1.000
_cell.angle_alpha   90.00
_cell.angle_beta   90.00
_cell.angle_gamma   90.00
#
_symmetry.space_group_name_H-M   'P 1'
#
loop_
_entity.id
_entity.type
_entity.pdbx_description
1 polymer ?
#
loop_
_entity_poly.entity_id
_entity_poly.type
_entity_poly.pdbx_seq_one_letter_code
_entity_poly.pdbx_strand_id
1 'polypeptide(L)' 'MSKAKWNLDLCGIATFAEMCSVSYDEAAQWAEDGTVPSLQMGCFRMINLARFRADLERGKATFDAGDYSHE' A
#
# COMPACT_ATOMS: atom_id res chain seq x y z
N MET A 1 -4.57 20.13 -20.91
CA MET A 1 -4.70 18.72 -20.50
C MET A 1 -3.63 18.46 -19.43
N SER A 2 -4.03 18.35 -18.18
CA SER A 2 -3.09 18.03 -17.10
C SER A 2 -2.57 16.61 -17.32
N LYS A 3 -1.26 16.44 -17.49
CA LYS A 3 -0.63 15.11 -17.50
C LYS A 3 -1.11 14.40 -16.23
N ALA A 4 -1.79 13.26 -16.36
CA ALA A 4 -2.05 12.39 -15.24
C ALA A 4 -0.68 12.05 -14.63
N LYS A 5 -0.38 12.64 -13.48
CA LYS A 5 0.82 12.35 -12.73
C LYS A 5 0.59 10.98 -12.12
N TRP A 6 0.97 9.94 -12.87
CA TRP A 6 1.06 8.59 -12.34
C TRP A 6 2.24 8.58 -11.37
N ASN A 7 2.01 9.08 -10.15
CA ASN A 7 2.94 8.86 -9.05
C ASN A 7 2.80 7.38 -8.67
N LEU A 8 3.51 6.52 -9.40
CA LEU A 8 3.80 5.16 -8.96
C LEU A 8 4.89 5.24 -7.88
N ASP A 9 4.57 5.86 -6.75
CA ASP A 9 5.35 5.71 -5.54
C ASP A 9 5.00 4.33 -4.98
N LEU A 10 5.80 3.34 -5.37
CA LEU A 10 5.68 1.96 -4.93
C LEU A 10 6.89 1.58 -4.11
N CYS A 11 6.68 0.74 -3.10
CA CYS A 11 7.79 0.08 -2.41
C CYS A 11 7.54 -1.43 -2.31
N GLY A 12 8.62 -2.18 -2.15
CA GLY A 12 8.53 -3.59 -1.79
C GLY A 12 7.94 -3.75 -0.40
N ILE A 13 7.33 -4.92 -0.16
CA ILE A 13 6.76 -5.30 1.14
C ILE A 13 7.83 -5.24 2.25
N ALA A 14 9.06 -5.71 1.97
CA ALA A 14 10.17 -5.66 2.93
C ALA A 14 10.49 -4.23 3.39
N THR A 15 10.60 -3.29 2.44
CA THR A 15 10.86 -1.88 2.77
C THR A 15 9.70 -1.26 3.54
N PHE A 16 8.46 -1.62 3.21
CA PHE A 16 7.29 -1.18 3.97
C PHE A 16 7.31 -1.71 5.41
N ALA A 17 7.65 -2.99 5.59
CA ALA A 17 7.80 -3.61 6.89
C ALA A 17 8.85 -2.87 7.74
N GLU A 18 10.01 -2.54 7.16
CA GLU A 18 11.04 -1.73 7.83
C GLU A 18 10.54 -0.33 8.20
N MET A 19 9.81 0.36 7.30
CA MET A 19 9.24 1.68 7.57
C MET A 19 8.23 1.67 8.72
N CYS A 20 7.39 0.63 8.79
CA CYS A 20 6.40 0.46 9.84
C CYS A 20 6.98 -0.20 11.10
N SER A 21 8.25 -0.63 11.09
CA SER A 21 8.87 -1.44 12.16
C SER A 21 8.06 -2.70 12.50
N VAL A 22 7.54 -3.38 11.47
CA VAL A 22 6.80 -4.64 11.57
C VAL A 22 7.54 -5.76 10.85
N SER A 23 7.07 -7.00 11.03
CA SER A 23 7.63 -8.15 10.32
C SER A 23 7.22 -8.18 8.85
N TYR A 24 8.02 -8.83 8.01
CA TYR A 24 7.68 -9.02 6.59
C TYR A 24 6.33 -9.73 6.42
N ASP A 25 6.11 -10.82 7.16
CA ASP A 25 4.85 -11.59 7.10
C ASP A 25 3.64 -10.75 7.47
N GLU A 26 3.76 -9.87 8.48
CA GLU A 26 2.68 -8.97 8.87
C GLU A 26 2.35 -7.96 7.76
N ALA A 27 3.38 -7.32 7.18
CA ALA A 27 3.20 -6.41 6.06
C ALA A 27 2.68 -7.12 4.79
N ALA A 28 3.09 -8.37 4.55
CA ALA A 28 2.61 -9.19 3.45
C ALA A 28 1.13 -9.51 3.64
N GLN A 29 0.74 -9.94 4.85
CA GLN A 29 -0.64 -10.23 5.18
C GLN A 29 -1.53 -8.98 4.99
N TRP A 30 -1.09 -7.80 5.43
CA TRP A 30 -1.82 -6.55 5.20
C TRP A 30 -2.00 -6.21 3.72
N ALA A 31 -1.02 -6.57 2.89
CA ALA A 31 -1.14 -6.38 1.46
C ALA A 31 -2.11 -7.41 0.87
N GLU A 32 -2.12 -8.65 1.37
CA GLU A 32 -2.97 -9.76 0.95
C GLU A 32 -4.44 -9.58 1.30
N ASP A 33 -4.73 -9.19 2.54
CA ASP A 33 -6.08 -8.97 3.06
C ASP A 33 -6.68 -7.61 2.66
N GLY A 34 -5.89 -6.77 2.00
CA GLY A 34 -6.28 -5.43 1.55
C GLY A 34 -6.40 -4.42 2.69
N THR A 35 -5.68 -4.61 3.80
CA THR A 35 -5.49 -3.60 4.86
C THR A 35 -4.69 -2.41 4.35
N VAL A 36 -3.62 -2.65 3.58
CA VAL A 36 -2.81 -1.59 2.96
C VAL A 36 -2.99 -1.58 1.44
N PRO A 37 -2.95 -0.39 0.80
CA PRO A 37 -3.10 -0.30 -0.63
C PRO A 37 -1.92 -0.99 -1.32
N SER A 38 -2.20 -1.95 -2.18
CA SER A 38 -1.18 -2.72 -2.88
C SER A 38 -1.57 -2.94 -4.34
N LEU A 39 -0.57 -3.27 -5.16
CA LEU A 39 -0.73 -3.55 -6.58
C LEU A 39 -0.06 -4.88 -6.91
N GLN A 40 -0.81 -5.77 -7.57
CA GLN A 40 -0.27 -7.01 -8.11
C GLN A 40 0.43 -6.72 -9.44
N MET A 41 1.76 -6.87 -9.48
CA MET A 41 2.58 -6.71 -10.67
C MET A 41 3.17 -8.06 -11.07
N GLY A 42 2.38 -8.84 -11.83
CA GLY A 42 2.77 -10.18 -12.22
C GLY A 42 2.90 -11.10 -11.01
N CYS A 43 4.09 -11.64 -10.76
CA CYS A 43 4.35 -12.59 -9.67
C CYS A 43 4.63 -11.94 -8.30
N PHE A 44 4.70 -10.61 -8.22
CA PHE A 44 5.00 -9.90 -6.98
C PHE A 44 3.96 -8.83 -6.69
N ARG A 45 3.77 -8.55 -5.40
CA ARG A 45 2.89 -7.50 -4.89
C ARG A 45 3.74 -6.37 -4.33
N MET A 46 3.37 -5.14 -4.66
CA MET A 46 4.03 -3.93 -4.18
C MET A 46 3.03 -3.07 -3.42
N ILE A 47 3.51 -2.35 -2.41
CA ILE A 47 2.70 -1.41 -1.65
C ILE A 47 2.60 -0.09 -2.41
N ASN A 48 1.39 0.44 -2.55
CA ASN A 48 1.12 1.71 -3.18
C ASN A 48 1.22 2.85 -2.16
N LEU A 49 2.44 3.39 -2.01
CA LEU A 49 2.72 4.48 -1.09
C LEU A 49 2.02 5.78 -1.48
N ALA A 50 1.80 6.03 -2.77
CA ALA A 50 1.05 7.21 -3.21
C ALA A 50 -0.37 7.21 -2.64
N ARG A 51 -1.05 6.07 -2.70
CA ARG A 51 -2.39 5.90 -2.13
C ARG A 51 -2.36 5.97 -0.61
N PHE A 52 -1.42 5.24 0.01
CA PHE A 52 -1.26 5.23 1.46
C PHE A 52 -1.05 6.65 2.01
N ARG A 53 -0.15 7.41 1.40
CA ARG A 53 0.11 8.81 1.73
C ARG A 53 -1.12 9.70 1.52
N ALA A 54 -1.82 9.54 0.40
CA ALA A 54 -3.01 10.34 0.13
C ALA A 54 -4.11 10.10 1.18
N ASP A 55 -4.28 8.88 1.66
CA ASP A 55 -5.25 8.59 2.73
C ASP A 55 -4.79 9.14 4.09
N LEU A 56 -3.49 9.08 4.41
CA LEU A 56 -2.93 9.77 5.58
C LEU A 56 -3.14 11.28 5.50
N GLU A 57 -2.91 11.91 4.35
CA GLU A 57 -3.13 13.34 4.11
C GLU A 57 -4.62 13.72 4.20
N ARG A 58 -5.53 12.78 3.92
CA ARG A 58 -6.98 12.93 4.13
C ARG A 58 -7.42 12.73 5.59
N GLY A 59 -6.50 12.32 6.47
CA GLY A 59 -6.77 12.09 7.89
C GLY A 59 -7.28 10.68 8.20
N LYS A 60 -7.08 9.71 7.32
CA LYS A 60 -7.38 8.30 7.61
C LYS A 60 -6.42 7.82 8.72
N ALA A 61 -6.98 7.42 9.85
CA ALA A 61 -6.22 7.02 11.03
C ALA A 61 -6.15 5.49 11.23
N THR A 62 -7.10 4.76 10.66
CA THR A 62 -7.18 3.29 10.74
C THR A 62 -7.19 2.70 9.34
N PHE A 63 -6.53 1.57 9.18
CA PHE A 63 -6.49 0.79 7.95
C PHE A 63 -6.97 -0.60 8.35
N ASP A 64 -8.10 -1.03 7.80
CA ASP A 64 -8.76 -2.27 8.18
C ASP A 64 -8.74 -3.26 7.01
N ALA A 65 -8.72 -4.57 7.31
CA ALA A 65 -8.76 -5.61 6.28
C ALA A 65 -9.96 -5.41 5.36
N GLY A 66 -9.74 -5.45 4.05
CA GLY A 66 -10.77 -5.21 3.04
C GLY A 66 -10.88 -3.78 2.51
N ASP A 67 -10.22 -2.79 3.12
CA ASP A 67 -10.24 -1.39 2.68
C ASP A 67 -9.81 -1.21 1.22
N TYR A 68 -8.89 -2.05 0.75
CA TYR A 68 -8.29 -2.01 -0.59
C TYR A 68 -8.52 -3.28 -1.40
N SER A 69 -9.44 -4.16 -0.99
CA SER A 69 -9.71 -5.44 -1.70
C SER A 69 -10.58 -5.31 -2.96
N HIS A 70 -10.98 -4.09 -3.32
CA HIS A 70 -11.83 -3.79 -4.49
C HIS A 70 -11.07 -3.13 -5.66
N GLU A 71 -9.74 -3.06 -5.59
CA GLU A 71 -8.87 -2.52 -6.64
C GLU A 71 -8.12 -3.64 -7.37
#